data_AF-B9SNM8-F1
#
_entry.id   AF-B9SNM8-F1
#
_cell.length_a   1.000
_cell.length_b   1.000
_cell.length_c   1.000
_cell.angle_alpha   90.00
_cell.angle_beta   90.00
_cell.angle_gamma   90.00
#
_symmetry.space_group_name_H-M   'P 1'
#
loop_
_entity.id
_entity.type
_entity.pdbx_description
1 polymer ?
#
loop_
_entity_poly.entity_id
_entity_poly.type
_entity_poly.pdbx_seq_one_letter_code
_entity_poly.pdbx_strand_id
1 'polypeptide(L)'
;MIISVLKKQAGLMLQDNDIFLNVVSRVTLTETAGDLAIAAAICSSFLEFPILNNVAFIGEIGLGGEHRTVPRMEKRVHTVAKLGYKMCIVPKSANKYLSNLAFEGIQIIGCANLRQVIDAVFKQR
;
A
#
# COMPACT_ATOMS: atom_id res chain seq x y z
N MET A 1 8.08 -4.50 12.63
CA MET A 1 8.25 -3.08 12.26
C MET A 1 6.94 -2.41 11.90
N ILE A 2 6.19 -2.90 10.89
CA ILE A 2 4.99 -2.23 10.35
C ILE A 2 3.94 -1.89 11.42
N ILE A 3 3.62 -2.82 12.33
CA ILE A 3 2.67 -2.59 13.44
C ILE A 3 3.09 -1.38 14.28
N SER A 4 4.38 -1.26 14.61
CA SER A 4 4.91 -0.14 15.40
C SER A 4 4.77 1.20 14.66
N VAL A 5 4.99 1.20 13.33
CA VAL A 5 4.83 2.40 12.51
C VAL A 5 3.35 2.78 12.40
N LEU A 6 2.44 1.82 12.21
CA LEU A 6 0.99 2.06 12.21
C LEU A 6 0.52 2.67 13.54
N LYS A 7 1.00 2.13 14.67
CA LYS A 7 0.69 2.68 15.99
C LYS A 7 1.17 4.13 16.14
N LYS A 8 2.44 4.39 15.80
CA LYS A 8 3.07 5.70 16.07
C LYS A 8 2.67 6.78 15.05
N GLN A 9 2.55 6.43 13.78
CA GLN A 9 2.39 7.40 12.68
C GLN A 9 0.94 7.50 12.19
N ALA A 10 0.18 6.40 12.22
CA ALA A 10 -1.23 6.38 11.87
C ALA A 10 -2.17 6.48 13.09
N GLY A 11 -1.63 6.38 14.31
CA GLY A 11 -2.40 6.53 15.55
C GLY A 11 -3.31 5.34 15.88
N LEU A 12 -3.08 4.17 15.27
CA LEU A 12 -3.90 2.98 15.50
C LEU A 12 -3.53 2.31 16.84
N MET A 13 -4.52 2.10 17.71
CA MET A 13 -4.33 1.46 19.01
C MET A 13 -4.29 -0.08 18.89
N LEU A 14 -3.27 -0.59 18.21
CA LEU A 14 -3.10 -2.02 17.90
C LEU A 14 -2.56 -2.87 19.07
N GLN A 15 -2.30 -2.28 20.24
CA GLN A 15 -1.50 -2.92 21.31
C GLN A 15 -2.18 -4.09 21.99
N ASP A 16 -3.52 -4.07 22.06
CA ASP A 16 -4.33 -5.09 22.73
C ASP A 16 -4.93 -6.09 21.71
N ASN A 17 -4.50 -6.03 20.45
CA ASN A 17 -5.01 -6.87 19.37
C ASN A 17 -3.98 -7.93 18.97
N ASP A 18 -4.44 -9.18 18.89
CA ASP A 18 -3.66 -10.25 18.26
C ASP A 18 -3.75 -10.12 16.73
N ILE A 19 -2.60 -9.92 16.09
CA ILE A 19 -2.50 -9.70 14.65
C ILE A 19 -1.95 -10.95 13.98
N PHE A 20 -2.80 -11.63 13.21
CA PHE A 20 -2.40 -12.72 12.33
C PHE A 20 -2.34 -12.21 10.89
N LEU A 21 -1.30 -12.60 10.16
CA LEU A 21 -1.13 -12.22 8.76
C LEU A 21 -0.78 -13.45 7.93
N ASN A 22 -1.43 -13.57 6.77
CA ASN A 22 -1.19 -14.64 5.82
C ASN A 22 -0.98 -14.07 4.43
N VAL A 23 -0.01 -14.64 3.70
CA VAL A 23 0.23 -14.33 2.29
C VAL A 23 -0.31 -15.48 1.45
N VAL A 24 -1.26 -15.17 0.58
CA VAL A 24 -1.94 -16.17 -0.27
C VAL A 24 -0.93 -16.82 -1.23
N SER A 25 -1.24 -18.05 -1.66
CA SER A 25 -0.45 -18.83 -2.63
C SER A 25 0.91 -19.33 -2.13
N ARG A 26 1.14 -19.39 -0.81
CA ARG A 26 2.40 -19.85 -0.20
C ARG A 26 3.63 -19.07 -0.70
N VAL A 27 3.41 -17.82 -1.13
CA VAL A 27 4.50 -16.94 -1.58
C VAL A 27 5.18 -16.34 -0.35
N THR A 28 6.50 -16.40 -0.31
CA THR A 28 7.28 -15.71 0.71
C THR A 28 7.53 -14.27 0.28
N LEU A 29 7.09 -13.30 1.08
CA LEU A 29 7.40 -11.89 0.85
C LEU A 29 8.78 -11.57 1.42
N THR A 30 9.79 -11.52 0.57
CA THR A 30 11.20 -11.28 0.97
C THR A 30 11.67 -9.84 0.69
N GLU A 31 10.80 -8.99 0.16
CA GLU A 31 11.15 -7.63 -0.25
C GLU A 31 10.27 -6.57 0.40
N THR A 32 10.79 -5.34 0.49
CA THR A 32 10.09 -4.21 1.14
C THR A 32 8.94 -3.63 0.30
N ALA A 33 8.80 -4.04 -0.97
CA ALA A 33 7.73 -3.54 -1.84
C ALA A 33 6.32 -3.88 -1.37
N GLY A 34 6.17 -4.93 -0.56
CA GLY A 34 4.89 -5.36 0.01
C GLY A 34 4.58 -4.77 1.38
N ASP A 35 5.46 -3.95 1.96
CA ASP A 35 5.22 -3.34 3.27
C ASP A 35 3.91 -2.54 3.28
N LEU A 36 3.66 -1.76 2.22
CA LEU A 36 2.43 -1.00 2.11
C LEU A 36 1.18 -1.90 2.02
N ALA A 37 1.26 -3.01 1.28
CA ALA A 37 0.15 -3.95 1.17
C ALA A 37 -0.17 -4.58 2.53
N ILE A 38 0.86 -4.97 3.30
CA ILE A 38 0.71 -5.47 4.67
C ILE A 38 0.08 -4.42 5.57
N ALA A 39 0.56 -3.18 5.53
CA ALA A 39 0.01 -2.12 6.35
C ALA A 39 -1.46 -1.83 6.02
N ALA A 40 -1.80 -1.78 4.73
CA ALA A 40 -3.18 -1.59 4.27
C ALA A 40 -4.09 -2.73 4.74
N ALA A 41 -3.63 -4.00 4.67
CA ALA A 41 -4.38 -5.15 5.16
C ALA A 41 -4.65 -5.07 6.67
N ILE A 42 -3.64 -4.71 7.46
CA ILE A 42 -3.80 -4.52 8.92
C ILE A 42 -4.76 -3.36 9.20
N CYS A 43 -4.63 -2.23 8.52
CA CYS A 43 -5.55 -1.10 8.65
C CYS A 43 -6.99 -1.51 8.32
N SER A 44 -7.20 -2.22 7.22
CA SER A 44 -8.53 -2.68 6.80
C SER A 44 -9.17 -3.60 7.83
N SER A 45 -8.40 -4.57 8.36
CA SER A 45 -8.87 -5.47 9.40
C SER A 45 -9.19 -4.75 10.70
N PHE A 46 -8.36 -3.80 11.13
CA PHE A 46 -8.55 -3.07 12.39
C PHE A 46 -9.69 -2.04 12.31
N LEU A 47 -9.86 -1.39 11.16
CA LEU A 47 -10.91 -0.39 10.93
C LEU A 47 -12.26 -1.02 10.53
N GLU A 48 -12.31 -2.35 10.39
CA GLU A 48 -13.47 -3.10 9.87
C GLU A 48 -14.01 -2.52 8.54
N PHE A 49 -13.10 -1.99 7.71
CA PHE A 49 -13.45 -1.37 6.45
C PHE A 49 -12.78 -2.11 5.30
N PRO A 50 -13.55 -2.72 4.39
CA PRO A 50 -12.98 -3.50 3.28
C PRO A 50 -12.29 -2.59 2.26
N ILE A 51 -11.10 -2.99 1.82
CA ILE A 51 -10.46 -2.37 0.67
C ILE A 51 -11.22 -2.80 -0.59
N LEU A 52 -11.47 -1.84 -1.49
CA LEU A 52 -12.10 -2.14 -2.78
C LEU A 52 -11.30 -3.21 -3.54
N ASN A 53 -12.04 -4.12 -4.19
CA ASN A 53 -11.44 -5.07 -5.12
C ASN A 53 -10.68 -4.31 -6.21
N ASN A 54 -9.55 -4.87 -6.67
CA ASN A 54 -8.69 -4.31 -7.72
C ASN A 54 -7.89 -3.06 -7.33
N VAL A 55 -7.59 -2.89 -6.03
CA VAL A 55 -6.58 -1.92 -5.54
C VAL A 55 -5.28 -2.65 -5.23
N ALA A 56 -4.16 -2.16 -5.78
CA ALA A 56 -2.82 -2.65 -5.50
C ALA A 56 -2.01 -1.63 -4.71
N PHE A 57 -1.09 -2.11 -3.89
CA PHE A 57 -0.22 -1.29 -3.06
C PHE A 57 1.23 -1.64 -3.36
N ILE A 58 2.05 -0.64 -3.69
CA ILE A 58 3.48 -0.84 -3.96
C ILE A 58 4.26 0.17 -3.15
N GLY A 59 5.20 -0.30 -2.34
CA GLY A 59 6.21 0.54 -1.72
C GLY A 59 6.60 0.09 -0.33
N GLU A 60 7.72 0.65 0.10
CA GLU A 60 8.29 0.45 1.42
C GLU A 60 7.71 1.48 2.40
N ILE A 61 7.60 1.07 3.67
CA ILE A 61 7.23 1.97 4.76
C ILE A 61 8.47 2.25 5.59
N GLY A 62 8.88 3.52 5.64
CA GLY A 62 9.92 3.94 6.56
C GLY A 62 9.39 4.10 8.00
N LEU A 63 10.31 4.20 8.95
CA LEU A 63 9.98 4.32 10.39
C LEU A 63 9.24 5.62 10.74
N GLY A 64 9.41 6.66 9.92
CA GLY A 64 8.68 7.92 10.01
C GLY A 64 7.27 7.85 9.40
N GLY A 65 6.87 6.70 8.86
CA GLY A 65 5.59 6.52 8.16
C GLY A 65 5.62 7.05 6.73
N GLU A 66 6.80 7.38 6.21
CA GLU A 66 6.99 7.77 4.82
C GLU A 66 6.77 6.59 3.87
N HIS A 67 6.17 6.88 2.71
CA HIS A 67 5.97 5.91 1.64
C HIS A 67 7.11 6.04 0.64
N ARG A 68 7.96 5.00 0.54
CA ARG A 68 9.25 5.04 -0.17
C ARG A 68 9.22 4.21 -1.45
N THR A 69 10.00 4.66 -2.43
CA THR A 69 10.24 3.97 -3.71
C THR A 69 10.97 2.65 -3.52
N VAL A 70 10.59 1.67 -4.34
CA VAL A 70 11.24 0.37 -4.42
C VAL A 70 11.78 0.14 -5.83
N PRO A 71 12.72 -0.80 -6.02
CA PRO A 71 13.28 -1.06 -7.35
C PRO A 71 12.19 -1.46 -8.38
N ARG A 72 12.41 -1.03 -9.63
CA ARG A 72 11.61 -1.42 -10.80
C ARG A 72 10.11 -1.03 -10.72
N MET A 73 9.81 0.15 -10.17
CA MET A 73 8.43 0.68 -10.05
C MET A 73 7.59 0.53 -11.32
N GLU A 74 8.13 0.97 -12.47
CA GLU A 74 7.43 0.88 -13.77
C GLU A 74 7.00 -0.55 -14.09
N LYS A 75 7.92 -1.52 -14.00
CA LYS A 75 7.62 -2.92 -14.31
C LYS A 75 6.56 -3.50 -13.37
N ARG A 76 6.56 -3.08 -12.10
CA ARG A 76 5.54 -3.50 -11.12
C ARG A 76 4.17 -2.93 -11.45
N VAL A 77 4.09 -1.62 -11.70
CA VAL A 77 2.83 -0.96 -12.08
C VAL A 77 2.28 -1.53 -13.38
N HIS A 78 3.13 -1.77 -14.38
CA HIS A 78 2.73 -2.43 -15.63
C HIS A 78 2.15 -3.83 -15.41
N THR A 79 2.75 -4.60 -14.51
CA THR A 79 2.28 -5.95 -14.19
C THR A 79 0.92 -5.89 -13.50
N VAL A 80 0.75 -4.98 -12.54
CA VAL A 80 -0.53 -4.72 -11.86
C VAL A 80 -1.62 -4.31 -12.87
N ALA A 81 -1.30 -3.40 -13.81
CA ALA A 81 -2.23 -3.00 -14.87
C ALA A 81 -2.64 -4.18 -15.76
N LYS A 82 -1.67 -5.00 -16.19
CA LYS A 82 -1.93 -6.21 -16.99
C LYS A 82 -2.79 -7.25 -16.28
N LEU A 83 -2.69 -7.34 -14.95
CA LEU A 83 -3.53 -8.22 -14.14
C LEU A 83 -4.96 -7.68 -13.95
N GLY A 84 -5.28 -6.50 -14.49
CA GLY A 84 -6.62 -5.94 -14.49
C GLY A 84 -6.97 -5.08 -13.26
N TYR A 85 -5.97 -4.76 -12.42
CA TYR A 85 -6.17 -3.85 -11.30
C TYR A 85 -6.56 -2.45 -11.79
N LYS A 86 -7.47 -1.80 -11.07
CA LYS A 86 -8.04 -0.50 -11.44
C LYS A 86 -7.37 0.67 -10.74
N MET A 87 -6.72 0.40 -9.61
CA MET A 87 -6.04 1.41 -8.83
C MET A 87 -4.72 0.88 -8.31
N CYS A 88 -3.67 1.69 -8.33
CA CYS A 88 -2.38 1.38 -7.72
C CYS A 88 -1.91 2.55 -6.85
N ILE A 89 -1.72 2.28 -5.56
CA ILE A 89 -1.13 3.22 -4.61
C ILE A 89 0.40 3.09 -4.67
N VAL A 90 1.07 4.19 -5.00
CA VAL A 90 2.52 4.27 -5.18
C VAL A 90 3.11 5.44 -4.41
N PRO A 91 4.43 5.46 -4.15
CA PRO A 91 5.08 6.58 -3.50
C PRO A 91 4.88 7.85 -4.31
N LYS A 92 4.62 8.97 -3.64
CA LYS A 92 4.42 10.27 -4.30
C LYS A 92 5.60 10.69 -5.18
N SER A 93 6.82 10.33 -4.77
CA SER A 93 8.05 10.54 -5.57
C SER A 93 8.06 9.73 -6.87
N ALA A 94 7.41 8.56 -6.90
CA ALA A 94 7.29 7.72 -8.09
C ALA A 94 6.20 8.19 -9.05
N ASN A 95 5.14 8.79 -8.50
CA ASN A 95 3.93 9.13 -9.26
C ASN A 95 4.21 10.00 -10.49
N LYS A 96 5.12 10.99 -10.38
CA LYS A 96 5.39 11.96 -11.46
C LYS A 96 5.94 11.31 -12.74
N TYR A 97 6.83 10.31 -12.63
CA TYR A 97 7.35 9.64 -13.82
C TYR A 97 6.44 8.49 -14.26
N LEU A 98 5.74 7.85 -13.33
CA LEU A 98 4.75 6.81 -13.65
C LEU A 98 3.55 7.37 -14.40
N SER A 99 3.07 8.57 -14.07
CA SER A 99 1.96 9.21 -14.79
C SER A 99 2.26 9.52 -16.26
N ASN A 100 3.54 9.63 -16.62
CA ASN A 100 3.97 9.88 -18.00
C ASN A 100 4.06 8.60 -18.84
N LEU A 101 4.12 7.44 -18.16
CA LEU A 101 4.12 6.13 -18.80
C LEU A 101 2.65 5.74 -18.92
N ALA A 102 2.10 5.81 -20.13
CA ALA A 102 0.69 5.52 -20.34
C ALA A 102 0.38 4.06 -19.95
N PHE A 103 -0.21 3.86 -18.78
CA PHE A 103 -0.72 2.56 -18.33
C PHE A 103 -2.22 2.50 -18.61
N GLU A 104 -2.65 1.58 -19.46
CA GLU A 104 -4.06 1.46 -19.83
C GLU A 104 -4.90 0.90 -18.67
N GLY A 105 -6.04 1.55 -18.40
CA GLY A 105 -7.08 1.00 -17.52
C GLY A 105 -6.77 0.99 -16.01
N ILE A 106 -5.69 1.65 -15.58
CA ILE A 106 -5.30 1.76 -14.16
C ILE A 106 -5.12 3.22 -13.73
N GLN A 107 -5.66 3.57 -12.57
CA GLN A 107 -5.43 4.85 -11.91
C GLN A 107 -4.24 4.74 -10.95
N ILE A 108 -3.27 5.63 -11.09
CA ILE A 108 -2.11 5.70 -10.19
C ILE A 108 -2.31 6.82 -9.18
N ILE A 109 -2.19 6.49 -7.89
CA ILE A 109 -2.33 7.45 -6.79
C ILE A 109 -1.01 7.53 -6.03
N GLY A 110 -0.41 8.71 -6.03
CA GLY A 110 0.83 9.01 -5.32
C GLY A 110 0.60 9.45 -3.88
N CYS A 111 1.00 8.64 -2.90
CA CYS A 111 0.93 8.98 -1.48
C CYS A 111 2.32 9.22 -0.88
N ALA A 112 2.47 10.24 -0.04
CA ALA A 112 3.76 10.56 0.58
C ALA A 112 4.00 9.80 1.90
N ASN A 113 2.92 9.42 2.58
CA ASN A 113 2.97 8.80 3.91
C ASN A 113 1.71 7.97 4.16
N LEU A 114 1.74 7.18 5.24
CA LEU A 114 0.64 6.31 5.63
C LEU A 114 -0.70 7.03 5.83
N ARG A 115 -0.69 8.27 6.35
CA ARG A 115 -1.92 9.03 6.54
C ARG A 115 -2.61 9.31 5.20
N GLN A 116 -1.86 9.73 4.18
CA GLN A 116 -2.40 9.93 2.84
C GLN A 116 -2.89 8.62 2.20
N VAL A 117 -2.23 7.49 2.49
CA VAL A 117 -2.70 6.18 2.01
C VAL A 117 -4.05 5.84 2.64
N ILE A 118 -4.16 6.01 3.96
CA ILE A 118 -5.41 5.74 4.69
C ILE A 118 -6.53 6.64 4.16
N ASP A 119 -6.25 7.93 3.99
CA ASP A 119 -7.19 8.89 3.41
C ASP A 119 -7.57 8.54 1.96
N ALA A 120 -6.67 7.96 1.16
CA ALA A 120 -6.99 7.59 -0.21
C ALA A 120 -7.86 6.33 -0.30
N VAL A 121 -7.72 5.41 0.66
CA VAL A 121 -8.32 4.07 0.61
C VAL A 121 -9.62 3.98 1.42
N PHE A 122 -9.70 4.67 2.56
CA PHE A 122 -10.76 4.47 3.56
C PHE A 122 -11.69 5.69 3.74
N LYS A 123 -11.67 6.66 2.82
CA LYS A 123 -12.34 7.98 3.00
C LYS A 123 -13.88 8.03 2.92
N GLN A 124 -14.59 6.91 3.05
CA GLN A 124 -16.06 6.95 3.15
C GLN A 124 -16.52 7.01 4.61
N ARG A 125 -16.18 8.11 5.31
CA ARG A 125 -16.85 8.51 6.55
C ARG A 125 -17.91 9.56 6.25
#